data_AF-A0A8R7UW57-F1
#
_entry.id   AF-A0A8R7UW57-F1
#
_cell.length_a   1.000
_cell.length_b   1.000
_cell.length_c   1.000
_cell.angle_alpha   90.00
_cell.angle_beta   90.00
_cell.angle_gamma   90.00
#
_symmetry.space_group_name_H-M   'P 1'
#
loop_
_entity.id
_entity.type
_entity.pdbx_description
1 polymer ?
#
loop_
_entity_poly.entity_id
_entity_poly.type
_entity_poly.pdbx_seq_one_letter_code
_entity_poly.pdbx_strand_id
1 'polypeptide(L)'
;MSGSMRRILNLGLFEGVKRAYSLRRLNLELSKVKFFHPTAQEAAAHGKVLPTLTPAQAEATSRTRICNTDLATAEAAAPKIGPPKTELVIKPPEVSYSIRSPRCVHFLPTASESKVVMVDRANRMIRFNIVNSPHYNDTQDGQVPRHSRYIDSMPSLHGYKEAPLAISVPPTDLHLLDGEDAGDLYIIDSVLHPNKADVRPQFEALVWRGITTSLVSHRFWHCDILPLPPWITHHRNDFVYGHALVGDTICFSISGPEGDGTYCFHMATRQWSKAGDWLMPFHGKADYVPELGLWFGVADGLPCAADLSGVVRGEEPPPEKMRIWVHDDLPEEWQPNQFFKPRVISLGSGKFMVVDFLDDMQFDKESNEMCLEKQFALFTGMEVAYSNGNGKGKNSRNGAIKDNDHSSGSENGGKGKGKGLIRGLRMIKHKSGRYMFNNHQRIEEVL
;
A
#
# COMPACT_ATOMS: atom_id res chain seq x y z
N MET A 1 2.07 -8.65 -18.00
CA MET A 1 1.58 -9.83 -17.27
C MET A 1 0.07 -9.68 -17.10
N SER A 2 -0.72 -10.60 -17.66
CA SER A 2 -2.17 -10.67 -17.37
C SER A 2 -2.31 -10.98 -15.87
N GLY A 3 -2.86 -10.04 -15.10
CA GLY A 3 -2.83 -10.05 -13.64
C GLY A 3 -3.73 -11.11 -13.04
N SER A 4 -3.18 -12.31 -12.83
CA SER A 4 -3.77 -13.27 -11.89
C SER A 4 -3.89 -12.59 -10.53
N MET A 5 -5.00 -12.85 -9.83
CA MET A 5 -5.17 -12.41 -8.46
C MET A 5 -4.01 -12.95 -7.61
N ARG A 6 -3.45 -12.07 -6.78
CA ARG A 6 -2.50 -12.40 -5.72
C ARG A 6 -3.10 -13.49 -4.84
N ARG A 7 -2.33 -14.56 -4.66
CA ARG A 7 -2.78 -15.72 -3.88
C ARG A 7 -2.33 -15.62 -2.44
N ILE A 8 -1.19 -15.00 -2.18
CA ILE A 8 -0.61 -14.95 -0.84
C ILE A 8 -0.41 -13.52 -0.38
N LEU A 9 -0.92 -13.22 0.82
CA LEU A 9 -0.60 -12.01 1.56
C LEU A 9 0.38 -12.34 2.69
N ASN A 10 1.55 -11.72 2.65
CA ASN A 10 2.57 -11.83 3.70
C ASN A 10 2.34 -10.76 4.77
N LEU A 11 2.30 -11.16 6.03
CA LEU A 11 2.04 -10.30 7.18
C LEU A 11 3.14 -10.50 8.22
N GLY A 12 3.94 -9.46 8.45
CA GLY A 12 4.87 -9.40 9.56
C GLY A 12 4.13 -8.94 10.82
N LEU A 13 4.12 -9.76 11.87
CA LEU A 13 3.43 -9.47 13.14
C LEU A 13 4.46 -9.37 14.26
N PHE A 14 4.27 -8.40 15.14
CA PHE A 14 5.03 -8.27 16.38
C PHE A 14 4.13 -8.53 17.59
N GLU A 15 4.47 -9.55 18.37
CA GLU A 15 3.78 -9.85 19.62
C GLU A 15 4.50 -9.16 20.79
N GLY A 16 3.90 -8.09 21.31
CA GLY A 16 4.51 -7.24 22.34
C GLY A 16 4.88 -7.97 23.64
N VAL A 17 4.00 -8.86 24.11
CA VAL A 17 4.21 -9.62 25.37
C VAL A 17 5.36 -10.60 25.25
N LYS A 18 5.40 -11.39 24.18
CA LYS A 18 6.49 -12.35 23.93
C LYS A 18 7.74 -11.70 23.35
N ARG A 19 7.65 -10.44 22.92
CA ARG A 19 8.67 -9.71 22.15
C ARG A 19 9.16 -10.51 20.94
N ALA A 20 8.23 -11.16 20.25
CA ALA A 20 8.51 -12.09 19.16
C ALA A 20 7.96 -11.55 17.83
N TYR A 21 8.70 -11.76 16.75
CA TYR A 21 8.26 -11.48 15.39
C TYR A 21 7.80 -12.78 14.72
N SER A 22 6.73 -12.69 13.94
CA SER A 22 6.25 -13.82 13.15
C SER A 22 5.85 -13.37 11.76
N LEU A 23 6.19 -14.19 10.76
CA LEU A 23 5.70 -14.04 9.39
C LEU A 23 4.49 -14.95 9.20
N ARG A 24 3.31 -14.36 9.02
CA ARG A 24 2.09 -15.08 8.64
C ARG A 24 1.85 -14.93 7.15
N ARG A 25 1.53 -16.04 6.49
CA ARG A 25 1.18 -16.05 5.07
C ARG A 25 -0.27 -16.46 4.94
N LEU A 26 -1.12 -15.56 4.48
CA LEU A 26 -2.52 -15.84 4.21
C LEU A 26 -2.66 -16.27 2.77
N ASN A 27 -3.10 -17.49 2.55
CA ASN A 27 -3.53 -17.92 1.22
C ASN A 27 -4.97 -17.46 1.01
N LEU A 28 -5.20 -16.51 0.12
CA LEU A 28 -6.49 -15.88 -0.14
C LEU A 28 -7.49 -16.79 -0.87
N GLU A 29 -7.02 -17.85 -1.52
CA GLU A 29 -7.88 -18.86 -2.18
C GLU A 29 -8.30 -19.97 -1.20
N LEU A 30 -7.37 -20.41 -0.34
CA LEU A 30 -7.58 -21.52 0.61
C LEU A 30 -8.00 -21.05 2.00
N SER A 31 -7.95 -19.75 2.29
CA SER A 31 -8.37 -19.23 3.59
C SER A 31 -9.85 -19.44 3.80
N LYS A 32 -10.23 -19.89 5.00
CA LYS A 32 -11.62 -19.87 5.46
C LYS A 32 -12.21 -18.44 5.50
N VAL A 33 -11.33 -17.45 5.48
CA VAL A 33 -11.59 -16.01 5.48
C VAL A 33 -12.00 -15.59 4.06
N LYS A 34 -13.23 -15.10 3.89
CA LYS A 34 -13.84 -14.73 2.60
C LYS A 34 -13.91 -13.21 2.43
N PHE A 35 -12.76 -12.59 2.18
CA PHE A 35 -12.67 -11.14 1.95
C PHE A 35 -13.58 -10.59 0.83
N PHE A 36 -13.93 -11.45 -0.13
CA PHE A 36 -14.71 -11.08 -1.30
C PHE A 36 -15.94 -11.97 -1.42
N HIS A 37 -16.97 -11.43 -2.06
CA HIS A 37 -18.12 -12.22 -2.45
C HIS A 37 -17.68 -13.19 -3.57
N PRO A 38 -18.04 -14.49 -3.49
CA PRO A 38 -17.60 -15.50 -4.44
C PRO A 38 -17.99 -15.20 -5.90
N THR A 39 -19.16 -14.59 -6.10
CA THR A 39 -19.69 -14.28 -7.43
C THR A 39 -19.92 -12.79 -7.66
N ALA A 40 -19.88 -12.37 -8.93
CA ALA A 40 -20.21 -10.99 -9.30
C ALA A 40 -21.67 -10.62 -8.98
N GLN A 41 -22.58 -11.59 -8.99
CA GLN A 41 -23.98 -11.40 -8.62
C GLN A 41 -24.13 -11.11 -7.12
N GLU A 42 -23.47 -11.89 -6.26
CA GLU A 42 -23.43 -11.63 -4.82
C GLU A 42 -22.71 -10.31 -4.51
N ALA A 43 -21.62 -10.00 -5.20
CA ALA A 43 -20.93 -8.71 -5.07
C ALA A 43 -21.85 -7.54 -5.42
N ALA A 44 -22.66 -7.67 -6.48
CA ALA A 44 -23.62 -6.64 -6.87
C ALA A 44 -24.81 -6.54 -5.91
N ALA A 45 -25.25 -7.65 -5.31
CA ALA A 45 -26.39 -7.69 -4.39
C ALA A 45 -26.04 -7.23 -2.97
N HIS A 46 -24.84 -7.55 -2.49
CA HIS A 46 -24.44 -7.37 -1.10
C HIS A 46 -23.29 -6.37 -0.90
N GLY A 47 -22.52 -6.09 -1.96
CA GLY A 47 -21.47 -5.09 -1.94
C GLY A 47 -22.03 -3.68 -1.80
N LYS A 48 -21.33 -2.82 -1.05
CA LYS A 48 -21.66 -1.41 -0.89
C LYS A 48 -20.81 -0.60 -1.86
N VAL A 49 -21.44 0.04 -2.85
CA VAL A 49 -20.75 1.03 -3.70
C VAL A 49 -20.40 2.24 -2.85
N LEU A 50 -19.13 2.59 -2.79
CA LEU A 50 -18.64 3.71 -2.00
C LEU A 50 -18.76 5.02 -2.80
N PRO A 51 -19.28 6.10 -2.20
CA PRO A 51 -19.28 7.41 -2.82
C PRO A 51 -17.85 7.95 -2.96
N THR A 52 -17.65 8.81 -3.94
CA THR A 52 -16.39 9.50 -4.19
C THR A 52 -16.40 10.89 -3.55
N LEU A 53 -15.26 11.30 -3.01
CA LEU A 53 -15.04 12.63 -2.42
C LEU A 53 -14.16 13.49 -3.33
N THR A 54 -14.34 14.80 -3.23
CA THR A 54 -13.32 15.77 -3.65
C THR A 54 -12.17 15.81 -2.62
N PRO A 55 -10.96 16.27 -2.98
CA PRO A 55 -9.86 16.38 -2.02
C PRO A 55 -10.21 17.22 -0.78
N ALA A 56 -10.85 18.37 -0.94
CA ALA A 56 -11.29 19.21 0.19
C ALA A 56 -12.31 18.49 1.10
N GLN A 57 -13.20 17.70 0.53
CA GLN A 57 -14.13 16.88 1.32
C GLN A 57 -13.38 15.77 2.04
N ALA A 58 -12.43 15.09 1.39
CA ALA A 58 -11.63 14.03 1.96
C ALA A 58 -10.86 14.50 3.20
N GLU A 59 -10.20 15.65 3.10
CA GLU A 59 -9.52 16.31 4.22
C GLU A 59 -10.49 16.57 5.39
N ALA A 60 -11.69 17.10 5.10
CA ALA A 60 -12.70 17.39 6.13
C ALA A 60 -13.32 16.13 6.76
N THR A 61 -13.48 15.04 6.00
CA THR A 61 -13.97 13.75 6.52
C THR A 61 -12.88 12.89 7.15
N SER A 62 -11.61 13.25 7.00
CA SER A 62 -10.50 12.49 7.58
C SER A 62 -10.74 12.37 9.09
N ARG A 63 -10.93 11.14 9.57
CA ARG A 63 -11.17 10.89 10.99
C ARG A 63 -9.90 11.30 11.74
N THR A 64 -9.92 12.47 12.35
CA THR A 64 -8.93 12.87 13.36
C THR A 64 -9.35 12.31 14.70
N ARG A 65 -8.39 11.82 15.50
CA ARG A 65 -8.67 11.27 16.83
C ARG A 65 -9.41 12.31 17.69
N ILE A 66 -10.58 11.96 18.20
CA ILE A 66 -11.37 12.80 19.12
C ILE A 66 -11.17 12.28 20.55
N CYS A 67 -10.82 13.15 21.50
CA CYS A 67 -10.52 12.78 22.89
C CYS A 67 -11.58 13.28 23.92
N ASN A 68 -12.72 13.81 23.47
CA ASN A 68 -13.67 14.55 24.32
C ASN A 68 -14.92 13.72 24.68
N THR A 69 -15.76 14.28 25.57
CA THR A 69 -16.98 13.70 26.17
C THR A 69 -18.04 13.19 25.19
N ASP A 70 -18.02 13.61 23.92
CA ASP A 70 -18.95 13.11 22.89
C ASP A 70 -18.73 11.61 22.63
N LEU A 71 -17.50 11.13 22.78
CA LEU A 71 -17.14 9.72 22.58
C LEU A 71 -17.72 8.81 23.68
N ALA A 72 -17.94 9.32 24.89
CA ALA A 72 -18.60 8.58 25.96
C ALA A 72 -20.10 8.34 25.67
N THR A 73 -20.74 9.27 24.93
CA THR A 73 -22.13 9.10 24.48
C THR A 73 -22.21 8.10 23.33
N ALA A 74 -21.23 8.11 22.43
CA ALA A 74 -21.10 7.16 21.33
C ALA A 74 -20.81 5.72 21.82
N GLU A 75 -19.91 5.55 22.79
CA GLU A 75 -19.62 4.27 23.46
C GLU A 75 -20.91 3.64 24.03
N ALA A 76 -21.78 4.44 24.64
CA ALA A 76 -23.04 3.97 25.20
C ALA A 76 -24.09 3.57 24.14
N ALA A 77 -23.99 4.09 22.91
CA ALA A 77 -24.95 3.88 21.82
C ALA A 77 -24.51 2.82 20.80
N ALA A 78 -23.24 2.38 20.86
CA ALA A 78 -22.67 1.47 19.89
C ALA A 78 -23.35 0.09 19.88
N PRO A 79 -23.66 -0.49 18.69
CA PRO A 79 -24.03 -1.90 18.60
C PRO A 79 -22.87 -2.72 19.13
N LYS A 80 -23.15 -3.60 20.11
CA LYS A 80 -22.17 -4.48 20.78
C LYS A 80 -21.57 -5.50 19.82
N ILE A 81 -20.77 -5.07 18.85
CA ILE A 81 -19.67 -5.87 18.33
C ILE A 81 -18.78 -6.05 19.54
N GLY A 82 -18.88 -7.21 20.20
CA GLY A 82 -18.18 -7.43 21.46
C GLY A 82 -16.69 -7.18 21.25
N PRO A 83 -16.09 -6.15 21.89
CA PRO A 83 -14.64 -6.03 21.88
C PRO A 83 -14.08 -7.34 22.44
N PRO A 84 -12.88 -7.77 22.00
CA PRO A 84 -12.37 -9.09 22.30
C PRO A 84 -12.37 -9.34 23.81
N LYS A 85 -12.89 -10.51 24.22
CA LYS A 85 -13.07 -10.91 25.63
C LYS A 85 -11.78 -10.94 26.47
N THR A 86 -10.61 -10.72 25.88
CA THR A 86 -9.33 -10.80 26.60
C THR A 86 -8.35 -9.76 26.09
N GLU A 87 -7.78 -9.02 27.04
CA GLU A 87 -6.77 -7.99 26.87
C GLU A 87 -5.51 -8.54 26.19
N LEU A 88 -5.19 -7.99 25.02
CA LEU A 88 -3.82 -7.95 24.51
C LEU A 88 -3.74 -6.79 23.53
N VAL A 89 -2.84 -5.87 23.83
CA VAL A 89 -2.48 -4.76 22.94
C VAL A 89 -1.71 -5.35 21.76
N ILE A 90 -2.44 -5.70 20.70
CA ILE A 90 -1.87 -6.14 19.44
C ILE A 90 -1.31 -4.90 18.78
N LYS A 91 0.02 -4.76 18.77
CA LYS A 91 0.63 -3.82 17.86
C LYS A 91 0.33 -4.32 16.45
N PRO A 92 -0.15 -3.43 15.56
CA PRO A 92 -0.49 -3.86 14.22
C PRO A 92 0.65 -4.59 13.53
N PRO A 93 0.36 -5.45 12.54
CA PRO A 93 1.40 -5.99 11.69
C PRO A 93 2.34 -4.87 11.25
N GLU A 94 3.61 -4.94 11.65
CA GLU A 94 4.65 -4.00 11.24
C GLU A 94 4.89 -4.23 9.75
N VAL A 95 4.05 -3.63 8.92
CA VAL A 95 4.32 -3.44 7.48
C VAL A 95 5.14 -2.14 7.27
N SER A 96 5.82 -1.68 8.34
CA SER A 96 6.65 -0.47 8.50
C SER A 96 5.91 0.78 8.96
N TYR A 97 6.04 1.12 10.25
CA TYR A 97 6.71 2.34 10.72
C TYR A 97 7.32 2.02 12.10
N SER A 98 8.58 2.40 12.24
CA SER A 98 9.54 2.06 13.28
C SER A 98 9.03 2.06 14.73
N ILE A 99 9.16 0.92 15.42
CA ILE A 99 9.31 0.91 16.89
C ILE A 99 10.82 0.93 17.17
N ARG A 100 11.28 1.95 17.93
CA ARG A 100 12.66 2.07 18.44
C ARG A 100 12.98 0.96 19.45
N SER A 101 12.97 -0.30 19.03
CA SER A 101 13.39 -1.46 19.80
C SER A 101 14.75 -1.94 19.30
N PRO A 102 15.70 -2.28 20.19
CA PRO A 102 16.96 -2.90 19.80
C PRO A 102 16.77 -4.28 19.13
N ARG A 103 15.55 -4.84 19.20
CA ARG A 103 15.17 -6.14 18.62
C ARG A 103 14.24 -6.01 17.41
N CYS A 104 14.15 -4.85 16.77
CA CYS A 104 13.26 -4.65 15.61
C CYS A 104 13.71 -5.47 14.39
N VAL A 105 12.75 -6.12 13.73
CA VAL A 105 12.92 -6.82 12.45
C VAL A 105 11.92 -6.22 11.45
N HIS A 106 12.44 -5.59 10.41
CA HIS A 106 11.64 -5.05 9.32
C HIS A 106 11.35 -6.13 8.29
N PHE A 107 10.08 -6.29 7.91
CA PHE A 107 9.67 -7.12 6.78
C PHE A 107 9.53 -6.24 5.54
N LEU A 108 10.41 -6.46 4.56
CA LEU A 108 10.41 -5.71 3.31
C LEU A 108 9.69 -6.53 2.24
N PRO A 109 8.58 -6.01 1.67
CA PRO A 109 7.86 -6.70 0.60
C PRO A 109 8.73 -6.75 -0.66
N THR A 110 8.63 -7.86 -1.41
CA THR A 110 9.23 -8.00 -2.74
C THR A 110 8.13 -7.99 -3.80
N ALA A 111 8.51 -7.97 -5.08
CA ALA A 111 7.53 -8.12 -6.16
C ALA A 111 6.89 -9.53 -6.14
N SER A 112 7.64 -10.53 -5.64
CA SER A 112 7.14 -11.89 -5.47
C SER A 112 6.36 -12.06 -4.18
N GLU A 113 5.24 -12.77 -4.28
CA GLU A 113 4.51 -13.24 -3.10
C GLU A 113 5.27 -14.32 -2.34
N SER A 114 6.16 -15.04 -3.03
CA SER A 114 6.89 -16.20 -2.53
C SER A 114 8.13 -15.85 -1.71
N LYS A 115 8.56 -14.58 -1.79
CA LYS A 115 9.79 -14.09 -1.19
C LYS A 115 9.52 -12.91 -0.25
N VAL A 116 10.10 -12.97 0.94
CA VAL A 116 10.05 -11.88 1.92
C VAL A 116 11.47 -11.62 2.40
N VAL A 117 11.87 -10.34 2.37
CA VAL A 117 13.16 -9.92 2.90
C VAL A 117 12.97 -9.43 4.33
N MET A 118 13.85 -9.86 5.23
CA MET A 118 13.87 -9.46 6.63
C MET A 118 15.17 -8.73 6.94
N VAL A 119 15.05 -7.59 7.61
CA VAL A 119 16.19 -6.75 8.00
C VAL A 119 16.16 -6.51 9.49
N ASP A 120 17.25 -6.80 10.17
CA ASP A 120 17.37 -6.49 11.59
C ASP A 120 18.06 -5.14 11.83
N ARG A 121 18.09 -4.71 13.10
CA ARG A 121 18.76 -3.47 13.52
C ARG A 121 20.28 -3.46 13.25
N ALA A 122 20.92 -4.62 13.13
CA ALA A 122 22.33 -4.74 12.77
C ALA A 122 22.55 -4.68 11.26
N ASN A 123 21.52 -4.30 10.48
CA ASN A 123 21.52 -4.21 9.03
C ASN A 123 21.73 -5.54 8.32
N ARG A 124 21.61 -6.66 9.05
CA ARG A 124 21.74 -7.99 8.46
C ARG A 124 20.46 -8.30 7.74
N MET A 125 20.62 -8.81 6.53
CA MET A 125 19.51 -9.10 5.65
C MET A 125 19.46 -10.58 5.36
N ILE A 126 18.28 -11.16 5.59
CA ILE A 126 17.98 -12.53 5.17
C ILE A 126 16.75 -12.50 4.28
N ARG A 127 16.71 -13.39 3.32
CA ARG A 127 15.55 -13.56 2.47
C ARG A 127 14.97 -14.94 2.71
N PHE A 128 13.66 -14.97 2.87
CA PHE A 128 12.90 -16.19 3.05
C PHE A 128 12.17 -16.50 1.74
N ASN A 129 12.48 -17.66 1.17
CA ASN A 129 11.93 -18.09 -0.11
C ASN A 129 11.06 -19.32 0.07
N ILE A 130 9.93 -19.33 -0.63
CA ILE A 130 9.08 -20.51 -0.77
C ILE A 130 8.98 -20.84 -2.24
N VAL A 131 9.67 -21.90 -2.65
CA VAL A 131 9.56 -22.39 -4.02
C VAL A 131 8.32 -23.27 -4.10
N ASN A 132 7.31 -22.75 -4.77
CA ASN A 132 6.26 -23.59 -5.33
C ASN A 132 6.86 -24.16 -6.61
N SER A 133 7.32 -25.40 -6.61
CA SER A 133 7.86 -26.02 -7.83
C SER A 133 6.72 -26.42 -8.77
N PRO A 134 6.68 -25.91 -10.01
CA PRO A 134 6.22 -26.67 -11.14
C PRO A 134 7.41 -26.87 -12.09
N HIS A 135 8.51 -27.50 -11.63
CA HIS A 135 9.52 -27.91 -12.59
C HIS A 135 8.86 -28.91 -13.56
N TYR A 136 8.88 -28.54 -14.84
CA TYR A 136 8.24 -29.19 -16.00
C TYR A 136 8.68 -30.65 -16.26
N ASN A 137 9.50 -31.24 -15.40
CA ASN A 137 9.99 -32.62 -15.54
C ASN A 137 9.66 -33.56 -14.35
N ASP A 138 8.98 -33.10 -13.30
CA ASP A 138 8.60 -33.98 -12.17
C ASP A 138 7.26 -34.73 -12.38
N THR A 139 6.57 -34.53 -13.50
CA THR A 139 5.28 -35.16 -13.80
C THR A 139 5.35 -36.61 -14.26
N GLN A 140 6.52 -37.26 -14.25
CA GLN A 140 6.57 -38.69 -14.58
C GLN A 140 6.19 -39.63 -13.44
N ASP A 141 5.98 -39.15 -12.21
CA ASP A 141 5.79 -40.10 -11.10
C ASP A 141 4.89 -39.59 -9.98
N GLY A 142 3.68 -39.08 -10.30
CA GLY A 142 2.57 -38.93 -9.34
C GLY A 142 2.84 -38.19 -8.01
N GLN A 143 3.99 -37.55 -7.83
CA GLN A 143 4.42 -36.95 -6.57
C GLN A 143 3.89 -35.52 -6.47
N VAL A 144 3.32 -35.24 -5.30
CA VAL A 144 2.85 -33.93 -4.86
C VAL A 144 3.98 -32.89 -5.06
N PRO A 145 3.69 -31.67 -5.57
CA PRO A 145 4.68 -30.62 -5.71
C PRO A 145 5.46 -30.41 -4.40
N ARG A 146 6.77 -30.65 -4.42
CA ARG A 146 7.62 -30.42 -3.26
C ARG A 146 7.71 -28.92 -3.02
N HIS A 147 7.05 -28.46 -1.97
CA HIS A 147 7.20 -27.10 -1.48
C HIS A 147 8.51 -27.05 -0.69
N SER A 148 9.57 -26.49 -1.28
CA SER A 148 10.82 -26.25 -0.53
C SER A 148 10.79 -24.85 0.07
N ARG A 149 11.22 -24.75 1.32
CA ARG A 149 11.40 -23.47 2.03
C ARG A 149 12.86 -23.37 2.40
N TYR A 150 13.48 -22.26 2.05
CA TYR A 150 14.86 -22.00 2.45
C TYR A 150 15.06 -20.53 2.76
N ILE A 151 16.14 -20.27 3.48
CA ILE A 151 16.59 -18.93 3.83
C ILE A 151 17.95 -18.74 3.19
N ASP A 152 18.14 -17.62 2.50
CA ASP A 152 19.41 -17.19 1.97
C ASP A 152 19.84 -15.85 2.59
N SER A 153 21.15 -15.66 2.69
CA SER A 153 21.74 -14.41 3.12
C SER A 153 21.70 -13.38 1.99
N MET A 154 21.35 -12.15 2.32
CA MET A 154 21.43 -10.99 1.44
C MET A 154 22.60 -10.09 1.90
N PRO A 155 23.18 -9.25 1.04
CA PRO A 155 24.14 -8.24 1.47
C PRO A 155 23.50 -7.33 2.52
N SER A 156 24.26 -6.98 3.55
CA SER A 156 23.81 -6.08 4.61
C SER A 156 23.65 -4.65 4.09
N LEU A 157 22.75 -3.88 4.71
CA LEU A 157 22.73 -2.43 4.49
C LEU A 157 23.99 -1.79 5.07
N HIS A 158 24.44 -0.71 4.45
CA HIS A 158 25.65 0.02 4.86
C HIS A 158 25.44 0.83 6.14
N GLY A 159 24.19 1.10 6.51
CA GLY A 159 23.87 1.88 7.70
C GLY A 159 22.48 1.63 8.22
N TYR A 160 22.33 1.84 9.54
CA TYR A 160 21.04 1.73 10.23
C TYR A 160 19.99 2.65 9.60
N LYS A 161 18.80 2.10 9.37
CA LYS A 161 17.62 2.84 8.91
C LYS A 161 16.69 3.06 10.09
N GLU A 162 16.36 4.32 10.36
CA GLU A 162 15.49 4.69 11.47
C GLU A 162 14.05 4.32 11.18
N ALA A 163 13.61 4.51 9.94
CA ALA A 163 12.25 4.23 9.51
C ALA A 163 12.25 3.90 8.00
N PRO A 164 12.71 2.69 7.62
CA PRO A 164 12.90 2.31 6.23
C PRO A 164 11.57 2.18 5.48
N LEU A 165 11.52 2.81 4.31
CA LEU A 165 10.55 2.60 3.26
C LEU A 165 11.18 1.72 2.19
N ALA A 166 10.53 0.59 1.91
CA ALA A 166 10.96 -0.34 0.87
C ALA A 166 10.10 -0.20 -0.38
N ILE A 167 10.76 -0.06 -1.52
CA ILE A 167 10.15 0.05 -2.85
C ILE A 167 10.55 -1.19 -3.65
N SER A 168 9.59 -2.08 -3.83
CA SER A 168 9.74 -3.29 -4.65
C SER A 168 9.63 -2.96 -6.14
N VAL A 169 10.62 -3.32 -6.92
CA VAL A 169 10.62 -3.18 -8.38
C VAL A 169 10.35 -4.55 -8.99
N PRO A 170 9.43 -4.68 -9.97
CA PRO A 170 9.20 -5.96 -10.64
C PRO A 170 10.47 -6.54 -11.29
N PRO A 171 10.60 -7.88 -11.35
CA PRO A 171 11.76 -8.52 -11.96
C PRO A 171 11.86 -8.18 -13.45
N THR A 172 13.08 -7.94 -13.92
CA THR A 172 13.38 -7.80 -15.36
C THR A 172 13.55 -9.18 -16.01
N ASP A 173 13.64 -9.24 -17.35
CA ASP A 173 13.87 -10.52 -18.05
C ASP A 173 15.16 -11.23 -17.57
N LEU A 174 16.20 -10.46 -17.21
CA LEU A 174 17.44 -10.99 -16.66
C LEU A 174 17.22 -11.68 -15.30
N HIS A 175 16.36 -11.12 -14.46
CA HIS A 175 16.00 -11.73 -13.19
C HIS A 175 15.29 -13.07 -13.41
N LEU A 176 14.31 -13.07 -14.33
CA LEU A 176 13.49 -14.25 -14.62
C LEU A 176 14.31 -15.40 -15.22
N LEU A 177 15.32 -15.09 -16.04
CA LEU A 177 16.26 -16.08 -16.58
C LEU A 177 17.01 -16.84 -15.48
N ASP A 178 17.31 -16.18 -14.35
CA ASP A 178 18.02 -16.77 -13.22
C ASP A 178 17.06 -17.36 -12.16
N GLY A 179 15.75 -17.39 -12.43
CA GLY A 179 14.73 -17.81 -11.46
C GLY A 179 14.52 -16.82 -10.31
N GLU A 180 14.96 -15.57 -10.48
CA GLU A 180 14.92 -14.53 -9.45
C GLU A 180 13.66 -13.66 -9.57
N ASP A 181 12.49 -14.17 -9.18
CA ASP A 181 11.24 -13.41 -9.27
C ASP A 181 11.04 -12.27 -8.24
N ALA A 182 11.97 -12.02 -7.30
CA ALA A 182 11.80 -10.95 -6.30
C ALA A 182 11.83 -9.55 -6.92
N GLY A 183 12.63 -9.39 -7.99
CA GLY A 183 13.03 -8.10 -8.53
C GLY A 183 13.88 -7.27 -7.56
N ASP A 184 14.34 -6.11 -8.02
CA ASP A 184 15.20 -5.23 -7.22
C ASP A 184 14.43 -4.57 -6.06
N LEU A 185 15.16 -4.18 -5.01
CA LEU A 185 14.58 -3.55 -3.82
C LEU A 185 15.33 -2.27 -3.48
N TYR A 186 14.61 -1.16 -3.45
CA TYR A 186 15.15 0.14 -3.06
C TYR A 186 14.68 0.48 -1.65
N ILE A 187 15.57 0.99 -0.81
CA ILE A 187 15.29 1.26 0.60
C ILE A 187 15.73 2.69 0.92
N ILE A 188 14.78 3.52 1.33
CA ILE A 188 15.02 4.91 1.76
C ILE A 188 14.52 5.13 3.18
N ASP A 189 15.23 5.91 4.00
CA ASP A 189 14.69 6.37 5.27
C ASP A 189 13.52 7.35 5.03
N SER A 190 12.41 7.18 5.75
CA SER A 190 11.28 8.13 5.68
C SER A 190 11.59 9.49 6.34
N VAL A 191 12.59 9.53 7.22
CA VAL A 191 13.14 10.77 7.78
C VAL A 191 14.55 10.91 7.26
N LEU A 192 14.73 11.87 6.34
CA LEU A 192 16.01 12.18 5.74
C LEU A 192 16.76 13.18 6.63
N HIS A 193 18.05 12.94 6.78
CA HIS A 193 19.05 13.74 7.47
C HIS A 193 20.16 14.06 6.48
N PRO A 194 19.97 15.02 5.57
CA PRO A 194 20.92 15.31 4.49
C PRO A 194 22.29 15.69 5.06
N ASN A 195 22.32 16.35 6.22
CA ASN A 195 23.53 16.66 6.98
C ASN A 195 24.35 15.45 7.47
N LYS A 196 23.77 14.25 7.43
CA LYS A 196 24.42 12.99 7.82
C LYS A 196 24.63 12.06 6.63
N ALA A 197 24.35 12.48 5.40
CA ALA A 197 24.42 11.61 4.22
C ALA A 197 25.80 10.98 4.01
N ASP A 198 26.89 11.70 4.34
CA ASP A 198 28.26 11.22 4.19
C ASP A 198 28.65 10.11 5.18
N VAL A 199 28.06 10.13 6.38
CA VAL A 199 28.38 9.19 7.47
C VAL A 199 27.32 8.11 7.65
N ARG A 200 26.12 8.34 7.11
CA ARG A 200 24.97 7.45 7.19
C ARG A 200 24.26 7.42 5.83
N PRO A 201 24.45 6.34 5.06
CA PRO A 201 23.66 6.07 3.88
C PRO A 201 22.17 6.03 4.23
N GLN A 202 21.35 6.74 3.47
CA GLN A 202 19.90 6.85 3.71
C GLN A 202 19.05 6.35 2.57
N PHE A 203 19.64 6.21 1.37
CA PHE A 203 19.03 5.60 0.22
C PHE A 203 19.97 4.52 -0.32
N GLU A 204 19.48 3.30 -0.44
CA GLU A 204 20.27 2.14 -0.88
C GLU A 204 19.44 1.27 -1.82
N ALA A 205 20.12 0.57 -2.73
CA ALA A 205 19.48 -0.37 -3.65
C ALA A 205 20.09 -1.76 -3.51
N LEU A 206 19.22 -2.75 -3.40
CA LEU A 206 19.55 -4.17 -3.50
C LEU A 206 19.24 -4.60 -4.92
N VAL A 207 20.29 -4.88 -5.67
CA VAL A 207 20.20 -5.13 -7.11
C VAL A 207 20.75 -6.51 -7.46
N TRP A 208 20.00 -7.27 -8.24
CA TRP A 208 20.47 -8.54 -8.80
C TRP A 208 21.30 -8.27 -10.07
N ARG A 209 22.63 -8.42 -9.96
CA ARG A 209 23.53 -8.20 -11.09
C ARG A 209 24.72 -9.16 -11.07
N GLY A 210 25.34 -9.33 -12.23
CA GLY A 210 26.50 -10.21 -12.41
C GLY A 210 27.79 -9.46 -12.58
N ILE A 211 28.88 -10.12 -12.23
CA ILE A 211 30.21 -9.75 -12.71
C ILE A 211 30.50 -10.64 -13.91
N THR A 212 30.61 -10.04 -15.10
CA THR A 212 31.01 -10.77 -16.29
C THR A 212 32.52 -11.03 -16.21
N THR A 213 32.90 -12.27 -15.93
CA THR A 213 34.26 -12.76 -16.19
C THR A 213 34.26 -13.52 -17.50
N SER A 214 35.39 -13.59 -18.20
CA SER A 214 35.51 -14.13 -19.56
C SER A 214 35.12 -15.61 -19.73
N LEU A 215 34.82 -16.33 -18.65
CA LEU A 215 34.54 -17.77 -18.67
C LEU A 215 33.23 -18.18 -17.99
N VAL A 216 32.71 -17.40 -17.02
CA VAL A 216 31.42 -17.67 -16.36
C VAL A 216 30.78 -16.37 -15.87
N SER A 217 29.46 -16.25 -16.02
CA SER A 217 28.66 -15.15 -15.43
C SER A 217 27.93 -15.68 -14.21
N HIS A 218 28.43 -15.34 -13.01
CA HIS A 218 27.70 -15.54 -11.76
C HIS A 218 27.03 -14.22 -11.35
N ARG A 219 25.73 -14.27 -11.06
CA ARG A 219 24.97 -13.14 -10.51
C ARG A 219 24.73 -13.33 -9.03
N PHE A 220 24.71 -12.23 -8.31
CA PHE A 220 24.45 -12.20 -6.88
C PHE A 220 23.84 -10.85 -6.49
N TRP A 221 23.31 -10.79 -5.27
CA TRP A 221 22.76 -9.56 -4.72
C TRP A 221 23.88 -8.59 -4.35
N HIS A 222 23.77 -7.36 -4.85
CA HIS A 222 24.61 -6.24 -4.45
C HIS A 222 23.78 -5.24 -3.66
N CYS A 223 24.39 -4.63 -2.64
CA CYS A 223 23.85 -3.45 -1.99
C CYS A 223 24.66 -2.25 -2.47
N ASP A 224 24.00 -1.26 -3.05
CA ASP A 224 24.62 -0.04 -3.55
C ASP A 224 24.09 1.16 -2.76
N ILE A 225 24.99 2.03 -2.30
CA ILE A 225 24.62 3.33 -1.72
C ILE A 225 24.19 4.25 -2.86
N LEU A 226 23.05 4.92 -2.68
CA LEU A 226 22.50 5.88 -3.63
C LEU A 226 22.51 7.29 -3.03
N PRO A 227 22.70 8.33 -3.87
CA PRO A 227 22.65 9.72 -3.41
C PRO A 227 21.21 10.11 -3.06
N LEU A 228 21.06 11.04 -2.12
CA LEU A 228 19.79 11.74 -1.90
C LEU A 228 19.50 12.73 -3.05
N PRO A 229 18.25 13.18 -3.23
CA PRO A 229 17.92 14.24 -4.18
C PRO A 229 18.82 15.48 -3.96
N PRO A 230 19.51 15.99 -5.00
CA PRO A 230 20.46 17.10 -4.85
C PRO A 230 19.87 18.41 -4.33
N TRP A 231 18.56 18.60 -4.46
CA TRP A 231 17.85 19.81 -4.00
C TRP A 231 17.54 19.81 -2.51
N ILE A 232 17.73 18.67 -1.84
CA ILE A 232 17.49 18.56 -0.42
C ILE A 232 18.78 18.96 0.32
N THR A 233 18.72 20.03 1.11
CA THR A 233 19.91 20.70 1.65
C THR A 233 20.31 20.23 3.05
N HIS A 234 21.58 20.45 3.39
CA HIS A 234 22.29 19.88 4.55
C HIS A 234 21.94 20.52 5.91
N HIS A 235 20.82 21.22 6.06
CA HIS A 235 20.61 22.04 7.26
C HIS A 235 19.47 21.55 8.15
N ARG A 236 18.51 20.77 7.63
CA ARG A 236 17.36 20.29 8.39
C ARG A 236 16.91 18.90 7.90
N ASN A 237 15.96 18.31 8.62
CA ASN A 237 15.41 17.01 8.26
C ASN A 237 14.25 17.18 7.27
N ASP A 238 14.13 16.22 6.35
CA ASP A 238 13.03 16.14 5.38
C ASP A 238 12.28 14.82 5.56
N PHE A 239 11.04 14.80 5.14
CA PHE A 239 10.14 13.67 5.32
C PHE A 239 9.68 13.14 3.97
N VAL A 240 9.87 11.83 3.75
CA VAL A 240 9.31 11.14 2.60
C VAL A 240 7.86 10.79 2.91
N TYR A 241 6.92 11.54 2.35
CA TYR A 241 5.49 11.37 2.58
C TYR A 241 4.90 10.24 1.75
N GLY A 242 5.42 10.02 0.55
CA GLY A 242 4.88 9.01 -0.35
C GLY A 242 5.84 8.65 -1.47
N HIS A 243 5.59 7.51 -2.11
CA HIS A 243 6.37 7.06 -3.25
C HIS A 243 5.53 6.24 -4.23
N ALA A 244 5.93 6.25 -5.49
CA ALA A 244 5.32 5.48 -6.56
C ALA A 244 6.37 5.05 -7.59
N LEU A 245 6.21 3.84 -8.14
CA LEU A 245 6.97 3.43 -9.32
C LEU A 245 6.22 3.90 -10.57
N VAL A 246 6.87 4.70 -11.41
CA VAL A 246 6.34 5.21 -12.68
C VAL A 246 7.30 4.81 -13.81
N GLY A 247 7.00 3.67 -14.44
CA GLY A 247 7.91 3.08 -15.44
C GLY A 247 9.23 2.61 -14.80
N ASP A 248 10.34 3.16 -15.26
CA ASP A 248 11.71 2.89 -14.77
C ASP A 248 12.20 3.90 -13.72
N THR A 249 11.29 4.71 -13.21
CA THR A 249 11.58 5.83 -12.31
C THR A 249 10.79 5.70 -11.02
N ILE A 250 11.48 5.85 -9.89
CA ILE A 250 10.84 5.91 -8.57
C ILE A 250 10.58 7.38 -8.25
N CYS A 251 9.31 7.75 -8.08
CA CYS A 251 8.89 9.10 -7.72
C CYS A 251 8.66 9.16 -6.21
N PHE A 252 9.12 10.23 -5.57
CA PHE A 252 9.01 10.47 -4.14
C PHE A 252 8.37 11.83 -3.88
N SER A 253 7.36 11.86 -3.03
CA SER A 253 6.84 13.09 -2.40
C SER A 253 7.68 13.35 -1.16
N ILE A 254 8.44 14.45 -1.16
CA ILE A 254 9.31 14.83 -0.04
C ILE A 254 8.95 16.24 0.38
N SER A 255 8.76 16.42 1.67
CA SER A 255 8.45 17.72 2.26
C SER A 255 9.43 18.03 3.37
N GLY A 256 9.86 19.28 3.38
CA GLY A 256 10.88 19.78 4.26
C GLY A 256 10.75 21.28 4.50
N PRO A 257 11.66 21.87 5.27
CA PRO A 257 11.59 23.28 5.64
C PRO A 257 11.74 24.25 4.48
N GLU A 258 12.31 23.80 3.36
CA GLU A 258 12.44 24.59 2.13
C GLU A 258 11.23 24.47 1.21
N GLY A 259 10.26 23.62 1.58
CA GLY A 259 9.02 23.41 0.86
C GLY A 259 8.79 21.95 0.47
N ASP A 260 7.71 21.77 -0.27
CA ASP A 260 7.23 20.49 -0.75
C ASP A 260 7.73 20.22 -2.18
N GLY A 261 8.03 18.97 -2.51
CA GLY A 261 8.42 18.64 -3.86
C GLY A 261 8.27 17.16 -4.22
N THR A 262 8.12 16.94 -5.52
CA THR A 262 8.15 15.59 -6.11
C THR A 262 9.48 15.39 -6.83
N TYR A 263 10.20 14.34 -6.41
CA TYR A 263 11.53 14.01 -6.90
C TYR A 263 11.54 12.63 -7.55
N CYS A 264 12.18 12.51 -8.70
CA CYS A 264 12.17 11.32 -9.54
C CYS A 264 13.58 10.74 -9.65
N PHE A 265 13.76 9.50 -9.21
CA PHE A 265 15.00 8.75 -9.32
C PHE A 265 14.91 7.73 -10.45
N HIS A 266 15.71 7.93 -11.51
CA HIS A 266 15.77 7.01 -12.63
C HIS A 266 16.67 5.83 -12.29
N MET A 267 16.13 4.60 -12.30
CA MET A 267 16.83 3.43 -11.76
C MET A 267 18.08 3.04 -12.57
N ALA A 268 18.00 3.10 -13.91
CA ALA A 268 19.14 2.72 -14.76
C ALA A 268 20.29 3.75 -14.74
N THR A 269 19.98 5.05 -14.91
CA THR A 269 21.00 6.11 -14.94
C THR A 269 21.45 6.54 -13.54
N ARG A 270 20.69 6.18 -12.49
CA ARG A 270 20.88 6.59 -11.10
C ARG A 270 20.89 8.11 -10.91
N GLN A 271 20.16 8.81 -11.77
CA GLN A 271 20.05 10.27 -11.75
C GLN A 271 18.74 10.71 -11.12
N TRP A 272 18.82 11.83 -10.42
CA TRP A 272 17.67 12.52 -9.87
C TRP A 272 17.18 13.62 -10.82
N SER A 273 15.86 13.79 -10.87
CA SER A 273 15.19 14.94 -11.46
C SER A 273 14.14 15.47 -10.51
N LYS A 274 13.84 16.77 -10.58
CA LYS A 274 12.75 17.39 -9.81
C LYS A 274 11.54 17.53 -10.74
N ALA A 275 10.45 16.86 -10.41
CA ALA A 275 9.21 16.93 -11.18
C ALA A 275 8.47 18.26 -10.94
N GLY A 276 8.47 18.76 -9.71
CA GLY A 276 7.90 20.06 -9.38
C GLY A 276 7.78 20.31 -7.88
N ASP A 277 7.33 21.51 -7.54
CA ASP A 277 7.11 22.01 -6.17
C ASP A 277 5.70 21.66 -5.66
N TRP A 278 5.34 20.38 -5.75
CA TRP A 278 4.05 19.81 -5.35
C TRP A 278 4.24 18.38 -4.88
N LEU A 279 3.31 17.85 -4.08
CA LEU A 279 3.32 16.46 -3.61
C LEU A 279 2.38 15.60 -4.47
N MET A 280 2.79 14.37 -4.78
CA MET A 280 1.85 13.38 -5.31
C MET A 280 0.69 13.15 -4.32
N PRO A 281 -0.52 12.78 -4.81
CA PRO A 281 -1.74 12.68 -4.01
C PRO A 281 -1.83 11.42 -3.14
N PHE A 282 -0.69 10.94 -2.62
CA PHE A 282 -0.62 9.70 -1.86
C PHE A 282 0.28 9.84 -0.64
N HIS A 283 -0.21 9.32 0.48
CA HIS A 283 0.55 9.08 1.70
C HIS A 283 1.00 7.62 1.72
N GLY A 284 2.31 7.40 1.80
CA GLY A 284 2.93 6.08 1.70
C GLY A 284 3.06 5.59 0.24
N LYS A 285 2.88 4.29 0.04
CA LYS A 285 3.06 3.64 -1.25
C LYS A 285 1.82 3.83 -2.14
N ALA A 286 2.05 4.18 -3.41
CA ALA A 286 1.05 4.05 -4.46
C ALA A 286 1.42 2.89 -5.40
N ASP A 287 0.55 1.89 -5.48
CA ASP A 287 0.70 0.71 -6.33
C ASP A 287 0.08 0.96 -7.71
N TYR A 288 0.87 0.79 -8.76
CA TYR A 288 0.34 0.78 -10.13
C TYR A 288 -0.46 -0.50 -10.39
N VAL A 289 -1.68 -0.35 -10.90
CA VAL A 289 -2.57 -1.47 -11.25
C VAL A 289 -2.77 -1.48 -12.76
N PRO A 290 -2.02 -2.32 -13.50
CA PRO A 290 -2.03 -2.32 -14.96
C PRO A 290 -3.41 -2.53 -15.59
N GLU A 291 -4.26 -3.33 -14.96
CA GLU A 291 -5.63 -3.62 -15.43
C GLU A 291 -6.52 -2.37 -15.42
N LEU A 292 -6.21 -1.43 -14.52
CA LEU A 292 -6.94 -0.18 -14.35
C LEU A 292 -6.18 1.02 -14.93
N GLY A 293 -4.90 0.88 -15.23
CA GLY A 293 -4.05 1.95 -15.77
C GLY A 293 -3.87 3.13 -14.81
N LEU A 294 -3.96 2.89 -13.50
CA LEU A 294 -3.93 3.91 -12.46
C LEU A 294 -3.10 3.47 -11.27
N TRP A 295 -2.67 4.44 -10.47
CA TRP A 295 -2.02 4.22 -9.19
C TRP A 295 -3.06 4.28 -8.08
N PHE A 296 -2.97 3.33 -7.14
CA PHE A 296 -3.85 3.22 -5.99
C PHE A 296 -3.03 3.34 -4.71
N GLY A 297 -3.54 4.10 -3.75
CA GLY A 297 -2.88 4.32 -2.48
C GLY A 297 -3.84 4.93 -1.49
N VAL A 298 -3.30 5.71 -0.55
CA VAL A 298 -4.08 6.37 0.50
C VAL A 298 -3.89 7.87 0.40
N ALA A 299 -4.98 8.64 0.49
CA ALA A 299 -4.96 10.10 0.66
C ALA A 299 -5.81 10.43 1.89
N ASP A 300 -5.28 11.19 2.84
CA ASP A 300 -5.99 11.58 4.08
C ASP A 300 -6.62 10.43 4.87
N GLY A 301 -5.98 9.26 4.83
CA GLY A 301 -6.48 8.04 5.48
C GLY A 301 -7.55 7.28 4.69
N LEU A 302 -7.91 7.74 3.50
CA LEU A 302 -8.92 7.15 2.63
C LEU A 302 -8.29 6.48 1.40
N PRO A 303 -8.90 5.41 0.86
CA PRO A 303 -8.49 4.83 -0.42
C PRO A 303 -8.57 5.87 -1.54
N CYS A 304 -7.49 5.99 -2.31
CA CYS A 304 -7.36 6.96 -3.39
C CYS A 304 -6.82 6.31 -4.66
N ALA A 305 -7.21 6.84 -5.82
CA ALA A 305 -6.61 6.55 -7.11
C ALA A 305 -6.32 7.83 -7.90
N ALA A 306 -5.20 7.84 -8.62
CA ALA A 306 -4.77 8.92 -9.49
C ALA A 306 -3.94 8.40 -10.67
N ASP A 307 -3.86 9.19 -11.74
CA ASP A 307 -2.97 8.95 -12.87
C ASP A 307 -1.65 9.69 -12.64
N LEU A 308 -0.56 8.94 -12.44
CA LEU A 308 0.79 9.47 -12.23
C LEU A 308 1.66 9.41 -13.50
N SER A 309 1.11 9.05 -14.66
CA SER A 309 1.88 8.88 -15.91
C SER A 309 2.54 10.18 -16.41
N GLY A 310 2.08 11.34 -15.93
CA GLY A 310 2.64 12.65 -16.22
C GLY A 310 3.73 13.13 -15.26
N VAL A 311 3.87 12.50 -14.08
CA VAL A 311 4.75 12.97 -13.00
C VAL A 311 6.20 13.09 -13.45
N VAL A 312 6.71 12.11 -14.19
CA VAL A 312 8.10 12.10 -14.68
C VAL A 312 8.36 13.25 -15.68
N ARG A 313 7.32 13.80 -16.32
CA ARG A 313 7.41 14.98 -17.20
C ARG A 313 7.17 16.30 -16.45
N GLY A 314 7.01 16.26 -15.13
CA GLY A 314 6.68 17.41 -14.30
C GLY A 314 5.21 17.84 -14.36
N GLU A 315 4.32 16.97 -14.84
CA GLU A 315 2.88 17.24 -14.86
C GLU A 315 2.28 16.86 -13.49
N GLU A 316 1.81 17.86 -12.75
CA GLU A 316 1.07 17.66 -11.50
C GLU A 316 -0.25 16.90 -11.78
N PRO A 317 -0.55 15.80 -11.05
CA PRO A 317 -1.83 15.12 -11.17
C PRO A 317 -2.98 16.06 -10.77
N PRO A 318 -3.91 16.39 -11.68
CA PRO A 318 -4.92 17.40 -11.37
C PRO A 318 -5.96 16.85 -10.37
N PRO A 319 -6.35 17.63 -9.35
CA PRO A 319 -7.30 17.22 -8.30
C PRO A 319 -8.61 16.62 -8.82
N GLU A 320 -9.16 17.12 -9.94
CA GLU A 320 -10.44 16.66 -10.50
C GLU A 320 -10.34 15.26 -11.12
N LYS A 321 -9.12 14.83 -11.40
CA LYS A 321 -8.80 13.48 -11.89
C LYS A 321 -8.44 12.53 -10.75
N MET A 322 -8.44 12.97 -9.50
CA MET A 322 -8.31 12.05 -8.37
C MET A 322 -9.66 11.39 -8.08
N ARG A 323 -9.61 10.17 -7.53
CA ARG A 323 -10.78 9.48 -6.97
C ARG A 323 -10.44 9.08 -5.56
N ILE A 324 -11.09 9.71 -4.59
CA ILE A 324 -11.00 9.36 -3.18
C ILE A 324 -12.33 8.74 -2.80
N TRP A 325 -12.34 7.60 -2.12
CA TRP A 325 -13.58 6.93 -1.71
C TRP A 325 -13.79 7.02 -0.21
N VAL A 326 -15.04 7.31 0.17
CA VAL A 326 -15.46 7.33 1.59
C VAL A 326 -15.23 5.97 2.23
N HIS A 327 -14.73 5.97 3.47
CA HIS A 327 -14.50 4.76 4.26
C HIS A 327 -15.14 4.84 5.67
N ASP A 328 -16.43 5.23 5.73
CA ASP A 328 -17.08 5.63 7.00
C ASP A 328 -18.24 4.72 7.42
N ASP A 329 -17.96 3.45 7.66
CA ASP A 329 -18.91 2.50 8.27
C ASP A 329 -18.29 1.79 9.48
N LEU A 330 -17.35 2.47 10.13
CA LEU A 330 -16.72 2.07 11.38
C LEU A 330 -17.45 2.74 12.56
N PRO A 331 -17.61 2.03 13.70
CA PRO A 331 -18.12 2.64 14.92
C PRO A 331 -17.33 3.88 15.34
N GLU A 332 -17.95 4.78 16.10
CA GLU A 332 -17.32 6.01 16.56
C GLU A 332 -16.22 5.74 17.58
N GLU A 333 -16.37 4.73 18.43
CA GLU A 333 -15.35 4.31 19.40
C GLU A 333 -14.05 3.81 18.75
N TRP A 334 -14.12 3.34 17.51
CA TRP A 334 -12.95 2.90 16.75
C TRP A 334 -12.27 4.09 16.09
N GLN A 335 -11.26 4.60 16.79
CA GLN A 335 -10.51 5.78 16.37
C GLN A 335 -9.29 5.37 15.52
N PRO A 336 -8.89 6.18 14.53
CA PRO A 336 -7.65 5.91 13.79
C PRO A 336 -6.43 5.92 14.70
N ASN A 337 -5.54 4.95 14.47
CA ASN A 337 -4.31 4.86 15.24
C ASN A 337 -3.39 6.05 14.95
N GLN A 338 -2.78 6.61 16.00
CA GLN A 338 -1.92 7.78 15.89
C GLN A 338 -0.61 7.52 15.12
N PHE A 339 -0.08 6.29 15.18
CA PHE A 339 1.24 5.94 14.68
C PHE A 339 1.19 5.16 13.36
N PHE A 340 0.11 4.42 13.11
CA PHE A 340 -0.02 3.54 11.96
C PHE A 340 -1.07 4.08 10.98
N LYS A 341 -0.62 4.47 9.80
CA LYS A 341 -1.50 4.92 8.71
C LYS A 341 -2.11 3.73 7.96
N PRO A 342 -3.36 3.85 7.47
CA PRO A 342 -4.01 2.79 6.72
C PRO A 342 -3.25 2.48 5.43
N ARG A 343 -3.51 1.29 4.87
CA ARG A 343 -2.82 0.79 3.67
C ARG A 343 -3.82 0.24 2.68
N VAL A 344 -3.55 0.49 1.40
CA VAL A 344 -4.23 -0.15 0.28
C VAL A 344 -3.25 -1.07 -0.41
N ILE A 345 -3.61 -2.35 -0.51
CA ILE A 345 -2.78 -3.40 -1.10
C ILE A 345 -3.51 -3.95 -2.32
N SER A 346 -2.92 -3.81 -3.50
CA SER A 346 -3.47 -4.46 -4.70
C SER A 346 -3.32 -5.98 -4.60
N LEU A 347 -4.42 -6.67 -4.86
CA LEU A 347 -4.47 -8.12 -5.01
C LEU A 347 -4.55 -8.52 -6.50
N GLY A 348 -4.42 -7.59 -7.44
CA GLY A 348 -4.62 -7.85 -8.86
C GLY A 348 -6.10 -8.01 -9.25
N SER A 349 -6.38 -8.02 -10.56
CA SER A 349 -7.75 -8.14 -11.10
C SER A 349 -8.73 -7.09 -10.54
N GLY A 350 -8.26 -5.89 -10.21
CA GLY A 350 -9.08 -4.83 -9.62
C GLY A 350 -9.53 -5.07 -8.17
N LYS A 351 -9.03 -6.11 -7.50
CA LYS A 351 -9.30 -6.38 -6.08
C LYS A 351 -8.20 -5.81 -5.20
N PHE A 352 -8.60 -5.29 -4.05
CA PHE A 352 -7.75 -4.61 -3.09
C PHE A 352 -8.08 -5.07 -1.68
N MET A 353 -7.05 -5.09 -0.84
CA MET A 353 -7.22 -5.18 0.61
C MET A 353 -6.88 -3.84 1.22
N VAL A 354 -7.85 -3.25 1.92
CA VAL A 354 -7.63 -2.08 2.76
C VAL A 354 -7.38 -2.55 4.18
N VAL A 355 -6.30 -2.07 4.79
CA VAL A 355 -5.92 -2.39 6.16
C VAL A 355 -5.93 -1.11 6.96
N ASP A 356 -6.91 -0.98 7.85
CA ASP A 356 -7.01 0.12 8.79
C ASP A 356 -6.37 -0.27 10.11
N PHE A 357 -5.67 0.66 10.73
CA PHE A 357 -5.12 0.50 12.07
C PHE A 357 -5.90 1.37 13.01
N LEU A 358 -6.54 0.75 13.99
CA LEU A 358 -7.54 1.37 14.84
C LEU A 358 -7.19 1.17 16.30
N ASP A 359 -7.52 2.18 17.10
CA ASP A 359 -7.49 2.20 18.54
C ASP A 359 -8.94 2.08 19.04
N ASP A 360 -9.19 1.10 19.89
CA ASP A 360 -10.43 0.96 20.66
C ASP A 360 -10.31 1.82 21.93
N MET A 361 -11.13 2.85 22.00
CA MET A 361 -11.09 3.84 23.08
C MET A 361 -12.23 3.58 24.06
N GLN A 362 -11.94 3.53 25.36
CA GLN A 362 -12.94 3.43 26.42
C GLN A 362 -12.88 4.62 27.36
N PHE A 363 -14.04 5.05 27.84
CA PHE A 363 -14.12 6.10 28.83
C PHE A 363 -13.78 5.57 30.23
N ASP A 364 -12.66 6.04 30.79
CA ASP A 364 -12.31 5.75 32.16
C ASP A 364 -13.00 6.73 33.11
N LYS A 365 -13.89 6.19 33.95
CA LYS A 365 -14.68 6.97 34.91
C LYS A 365 -13.83 7.54 36.05
N GLU A 366 -12.70 6.93 36.38
CA GLU A 366 -11.84 7.38 37.48
C GLU A 366 -11.00 8.58 37.08
N SER A 367 -10.39 8.53 35.89
CA SER A 367 -9.62 9.63 35.32
C SER A 367 -10.48 10.67 34.60
N ASN A 368 -11.73 10.35 34.26
CA ASN A 368 -12.62 11.17 33.44
C ASN A 368 -12.00 11.49 32.06
N GLU A 369 -11.25 10.53 31.51
CA GLU A 369 -10.53 10.62 30.24
C GLU A 369 -10.79 9.39 29.36
N MET A 370 -10.64 9.54 28.04
CA MET A 370 -10.66 8.40 27.12
C MET A 370 -9.31 7.68 27.16
N CYS A 371 -9.32 6.41 27.55
CA CYS A 371 -8.16 5.55 27.61
C CYS A 371 -8.11 4.59 26.42
N LEU A 372 -6.90 4.32 25.94
CA LEU A 372 -6.66 3.30 24.93
C LEU A 372 -6.83 1.92 25.56
N GLU A 373 -7.89 1.20 25.19
CA GLU A 373 -8.08 -0.18 25.65
C GLU A 373 -7.29 -1.14 24.76
N LYS A 374 -7.51 -1.07 23.44
CA LYS A 374 -6.95 -2.03 22.49
C LYS A 374 -6.49 -1.38 21.19
N GLN A 375 -5.57 -2.05 20.52
CA GLN A 375 -5.11 -1.72 19.17
C GLN A 375 -5.36 -2.92 18.28
N PHE A 376 -5.84 -2.70 17.06
CA PHE A 376 -6.09 -3.77 16.13
C PHE A 376 -5.98 -3.31 14.67
N ALA A 377 -5.84 -4.28 13.77
CA ALA A 377 -5.88 -4.05 12.34
C ALA A 377 -7.18 -4.62 11.78
N LEU A 378 -7.92 -3.80 11.04
CA LEU A 378 -9.14 -4.20 10.34
C LEU A 378 -8.81 -4.39 8.86
N PHE A 379 -9.04 -5.59 8.35
CA PHE A 379 -8.90 -5.91 6.94
C PHE A 379 -10.26 -5.77 6.28
N THR A 380 -10.32 -5.09 5.14
CA THR A 380 -11.53 -4.89 4.32
C THR A 380 -11.23 -5.23 2.86
N GLY A 381 -12.03 -6.13 2.28
CA GLY A 381 -11.98 -6.42 0.84
C GLY A 381 -12.70 -5.35 0.01
N MET A 382 -12.02 -4.84 -1.02
CA MET A 382 -12.59 -3.88 -1.97
C MET A 382 -12.36 -4.30 -3.42
N GLU A 383 -13.33 -4.04 -4.28
CA GLU A 383 -13.24 -4.31 -5.71
C GLU A 383 -13.52 -3.02 -6.50
N VAL A 384 -12.63 -2.71 -7.43
CA VAL A 384 -12.77 -1.60 -8.35
C VAL A 384 -13.27 -2.10 -9.68
N ALA A 385 -14.32 -1.48 -10.19
CA ALA A 385 -14.87 -1.77 -11.50
C ALA A 385 -15.15 -0.48 -12.27
N TYR A 386 -15.11 -0.56 -13.60
CA TYR A 386 -15.67 0.47 -14.45
C TYR A 386 -17.19 0.37 -14.48
N SER A 387 -17.87 1.50 -14.37
CA SER A 387 -19.31 1.58 -14.59
C SER A 387 -19.60 1.30 -16.06
N ASN A 388 -20.17 0.13 -16.36
CA ASN A 388 -20.77 -0.08 -17.67
C ASN A 388 -21.89 0.94 -17.86
N GLY A 389 -21.80 1.76 -18.91
CA GLY A 389 -22.75 2.83 -19.26
C GLY A 389 -24.15 2.35 -19.66
N ASN A 390 -24.66 1.24 -19.12
CA ASN A 390 -25.97 0.67 -19.43
C ASN A 390 -27.01 0.95 -18.32
N GLY A 391 -26.97 2.14 -17.75
CA GLY A 391 -28.11 2.69 -17.02
C GLY A 391 -29.02 3.43 -17.98
N LYS A 392 -30.12 2.81 -18.42
CA LYS A 392 -31.28 3.53 -18.96
C LYS A 392 -31.73 4.53 -17.90
N GLY A 393 -31.26 5.76 -18.00
CA GLY A 393 -31.75 6.87 -17.20
C GLY A 393 -33.19 7.15 -17.61
N LYS A 394 -34.15 6.62 -16.86
CA LYS A 394 -35.46 7.26 -16.74
C LYS A 394 -35.24 8.54 -15.94
N ASN A 395 -34.73 9.56 -16.60
CA ASN A 395 -34.81 10.93 -16.12
C ASN A 395 -36.28 11.34 -16.23
N SER A 396 -37.02 11.24 -15.12
CA SER A 396 -38.18 12.09 -14.92
C SER A 396 -37.65 13.52 -14.72
N ARG A 397 -37.58 14.28 -15.81
CA ARG A 397 -37.36 15.73 -15.78
C ARG A 397 -38.70 16.41 -16.00
N ASN A 398 -39.35 16.80 -14.91
CA ASN A 398 -40.14 18.02 -14.91
C ASN A 398 -39.21 19.15 -14.48
N GLY A 399 -39.08 20.16 -15.32
CA GLY A 399 -38.19 21.31 -15.07
C GLY A 399 -37.80 21.96 -16.38
N ALA A 400 -38.75 22.67 -16.97
CA ALA A 400 -38.54 23.48 -18.15
C ALA A 400 -37.61 24.66 -17.82
N ILE A 401 -36.48 24.75 -18.52
CA ILE A 401 -35.83 26.02 -18.84
C ILE A 401 -35.43 25.91 -20.30
N LYS A 402 -36.07 26.77 -21.12
CA LYS A 402 -35.71 27.05 -22.50
C LYS A 402 -34.43 27.86 -22.48
N ASP A 403 -33.48 27.51 -23.32
CA ASP A 403 -32.69 28.49 -24.05
C ASP A 403 -32.33 27.88 -25.41
N ASN A 404 -32.78 28.58 -26.45
CA ASN A 404 -32.42 28.33 -27.83
C ASN A 404 -31.02 28.92 -28.04
N ASP A 405 -30.11 28.14 -28.63
CA ASP A 405 -29.22 28.71 -29.62
C ASP A 405 -28.78 27.68 -30.65
N HIS A 406 -28.96 28.06 -31.91
CA HIS A 406 -28.59 27.32 -33.10
C HIS A 406 -27.14 27.63 -33.47
N SER A 407 -26.29 26.62 -33.61
CA SER A 407 -25.22 26.68 -34.61
C SER A 407 -24.77 25.27 -35.01
N SER A 408 -24.83 25.04 -36.31
CA SER A 408 -24.65 23.81 -37.06
C SER A 408 -23.20 23.35 -37.19
N GLY A 409 -23.00 22.03 -37.02
CA GLY A 409 -22.16 21.13 -37.83
C GLY A 409 -20.78 21.55 -38.33
N SER A 410 -19.75 20.79 -37.91
CA SER A 410 -18.97 19.98 -38.85
C SER A 410 -18.21 18.90 -38.07
N GLU A 411 -18.51 17.66 -38.40
CA GLU A 411 -17.70 16.49 -38.03
C GLU A 411 -16.33 16.59 -38.72
N ASN A 412 -15.26 16.26 -37.99
CA ASN A 412 -14.08 15.66 -38.58
C ASN A 412 -13.39 14.77 -37.54
N GLY A 413 -13.34 13.48 -37.86
CA GLY A 413 -12.81 12.43 -37.01
C GLY A 413 -11.30 12.54 -36.82
N GLY A 414 -10.88 12.59 -35.57
CA GLY A 414 -9.50 12.38 -35.14
C GLY A 414 -9.46 11.31 -34.06
N LYS A 415 -8.94 10.12 -34.40
CA LYS A 415 -8.61 9.04 -33.45
C LYS A 415 -7.57 9.55 -32.44
N GLY A 416 -8.03 10.05 -31.29
CA GLY A 416 -7.19 10.32 -30.12
C GLY A 416 -7.14 9.10 -29.21
N LYS A 417 -6.06 8.31 -29.27
CA LYS A 417 -5.72 7.31 -28.26
C LYS A 417 -5.31 8.03 -26.97
N GLY A 418 -5.88 7.59 -25.84
CA GLY A 418 -5.32 7.75 -24.49
C GLY A 418 -5.39 9.14 -23.88
N LYS A 419 -6.53 9.51 -23.28
CA LYS A 419 -6.64 10.54 -22.22
C LYS A 419 -8.05 10.49 -21.63
N GLY A 420 -8.21 9.93 -20.42
CA GLY A 420 -9.48 10.01 -19.67
C GLY A 420 -9.98 8.73 -19.00
N LEU A 421 -9.11 7.84 -18.51
CA LEU A 421 -9.51 6.53 -17.99
C LEU A 421 -10.17 6.57 -16.59
N ILE A 422 -10.22 7.72 -15.92
CA ILE A 422 -10.75 7.81 -14.53
C ILE A 422 -12.28 7.99 -14.47
N ARG A 423 -12.94 8.31 -15.61
CA ARG A 423 -14.40 8.46 -15.64
C ARG A 423 -15.09 7.11 -15.49
N GLY A 424 -16.02 7.03 -14.55
CA GLY A 424 -16.83 5.83 -14.30
C GLY A 424 -16.20 4.80 -13.36
N LEU A 425 -15.07 5.09 -12.72
CA LEU A 425 -14.48 4.19 -11.73
C LEU A 425 -15.36 4.15 -10.46
N ARG A 426 -15.79 2.95 -10.04
CA ARG A 426 -16.53 2.74 -8.78
C ARG A 426 -15.78 1.77 -7.89
N MET A 427 -15.80 2.05 -6.58
CA MET A 427 -15.26 1.17 -5.54
C MET A 427 -16.42 0.44 -4.87
N ILE A 428 -16.32 -0.88 -4.77
CA ILE A 428 -17.30 -1.76 -4.15
C ILE A 428 -16.65 -2.32 -2.88
N LYS A 429 -17.20 -1.99 -1.72
CA LYS A 429 -16.82 -2.57 -0.43
C LYS A 429 -17.55 -3.88 -0.22
N HIS A 430 -16.81 -4.96 0.04
CA HIS A 430 -17.38 -6.27 0.32
C HIS A 430 -17.64 -6.43 1.83
N LYS A 431 -18.89 -6.71 2.20
CA LYS A 431 -19.28 -6.84 3.62
C LYS A 431 -18.80 -8.14 4.27
N SER A 432 -18.62 -9.21 3.50
CA SER A 432 -18.07 -10.49 3.97
C SER A 432 -16.62 -10.41 4.46
N GLY A 433 -16.03 -9.20 4.42
CA GLY A 433 -14.60 -9.01 4.36
C GLY A 433 -13.97 -8.34 5.57
N ARG A 434 -14.68 -8.14 6.68
CA ARG A 434 -14.15 -7.46 7.88
C ARG A 434 -13.53 -8.46 8.84
N TYR A 435 -12.22 -8.37 8.99
CA TYR A 435 -11.50 -9.27 9.88
C TYR A 435 -10.50 -8.54 10.77
N MET A 436 -10.27 -9.10 11.96
CA MET A 436 -9.28 -8.64 12.91
C MET A 436 -8.30 -9.76 13.30
N PHE A 437 -7.09 -9.39 13.73
CA PHE A 437 -6.20 -10.33 14.40
C PHE A 437 -6.57 -10.45 15.89
N ASN A 438 -6.64 -11.68 16.38
CA ASN A 438 -6.87 -11.98 17.79
C ASN A 438 -5.58 -12.36 18.54
N ASN A 439 -5.71 -12.57 19.86
CA ASN A 439 -4.63 -12.92 20.79
C ASN A 439 -3.87 -14.21 20.44
N HIS A 440 -4.49 -15.10 19.66
CA HIS A 440 -3.86 -16.32 19.16
C HIS A 440 -3.17 -16.12 17.80
N GLN A 441 -3.01 -14.87 17.36
CA GLN A 441 -2.52 -14.48 16.03
C GLN A 441 -3.36 -15.10 14.90
N ARG A 442 -4.67 -15.26 15.13
CA ARG A 442 -5.63 -15.75 14.13
C ARG A 442 -6.48 -14.60 13.63
N ILE A 443 -6.94 -14.73 12.39
CA ILE A 443 -7.86 -13.79 11.76
C ILE A 443 -9.28 -14.25 12.06
N GLU A 444 -10.08 -13.35 12.63
CA GLU A 444 -11.47 -13.60 13.01
C GLU A 444 -12.40 -12.58 12.36
N GLU A 445 -13.58 -13.04 11.95
CA GLU A 445 -14.63 -12.20 11.37
C GLU A 445 -15.31 -11.42 12.50
N VAL A 446 -15.55 -10.12 12.27
CA VAL A 446 -15.99 -9.20 13.33
C VAL A 446 -17.46 -8.81 13.18
N LEU A 447 -18.08 -9.10 12.03
CA LEU A 447 -19.41 -8.62 11.67
C LEU A 447 -20.22 -9.65 10.87
#